data_AF-A0A2G5TWN1-F1
#
_entry.id   AF-A0A2G5TWN1-F1
#
_cell.length_a   1.000
_cell.length_b   1.000
_cell.length_c   1.000
_cell.angle_alpha   90.00
_cell.angle_beta   90.00
_cell.angle_gamma   90.00
#
_symmetry.space_group_name_H-M   'P 1'
#
loop_
_entity.id
_entity.type
_entity.pdbx_description
1 polymer ?
#
loop_
_entity_poly.entity_id
_entity_poly.type
_entity_poly.pdbx_seq_one_letter_code
_entity_poly.pdbx_strand_id
1 'polypeptide(L)'
;MSDEEFDSFDDGDDDGVLEIDEDEIENRNHPRVGRDLSMAMTQKLFGNLAGGASECHVAYDESAYVAPRNRFEEILAEEDVRIVNDHDPEVAMETDLGAYEKFVVFGGNLNHEDLCRNLEKRMETDRGEIFGEFETACNRDNGLLALYMSPAKSHLGLQDTLFRAFLQIRQTQTKSFALMLRKLNILAKKSENSSDLMLAQTCVAHMRHLNRLFDSQAIFNTIFEFEWRFWNPNVRNSFIAALPEIFTEISLQQFTAIRLNQQIQETQNVPDLPSFQLQIVETLRLLRMDSLVARQIRKDLCNLCMDLDVFCLPAVIAFSLGSLLAQPTGKSDDDETLFHEMLRQLSRLLKIDTVKKRTNKADVICTEIFAHFLKFLQLEKRSWKFIISWIVKKDKRKALAMKNEDSEGPEDVRGSSEEPQETTEEPLPEEPYLSSFEAFLIFSLLSNPESCPPGFVTAVNSKILNIPLAFSPKFLKIVDLVISFKKFSTTHLAALIHVARHCFWSPDANIRQMGVSMWKQLFVGMEKKERVRVFGELMKHFSQSEIECEAVLDVFFKVIKSTNSGVILEFSGQIQVNFRGGKHDFRGKNGVFSSIYT
;
A
#
# COMPACT_ATOMS: atom_id res chain seq x y z
N MET A 1 37.51 -41.76 -23.13
CA MET A 1 37.74 -43.18 -22.77
C MET A 1 36.92 -43.39 -21.52
N SER A 2 35.95 -44.34 -21.54
CA SER A 2 35.04 -44.70 -20.43
C SER A 2 34.29 -43.51 -19.80
N ASP A 3 32.99 -43.27 -19.99
CA ASP A 3 31.85 -44.16 -20.31
C ASP A 3 31.61 -45.30 -19.29
N GLU A 4 30.32 -45.62 -19.09
CA GLU A 4 29.71 -46.70 -18.28
C GLU A 4 29.75 -46.57 -16.73
N GLU A 5 28.76 -47.06 -15.97
CA GLU A 5 27.27 -47.03 -16.07
C GLU A 5 26.63 -47.69 -14.81
N PHE A 6 25.40 -47.31 -14.41
CA PHE A 6 24.49 -48.05 -13.47
C PHE A 6 25.02 -48.28 -12.02
N ASP A 7 24.26 -48.57 -10.95
CA ASP A 7 22.84 -48.40 -10.52
C ASP A 7 22.87 -48.22 -8.95
N SER A 8 21.85 -48.26 -8.07
CA SER A 8 20.41 -48.59 -8.10
C SER A 8 19.64 -47.86 -6.98
N PHE A 9 18.36 -48.17 -6.81
CA PHE A 9 17.51 -47.87 -5.65
C PHE A 9 17.80 -48.79 -4.43
N ASP A 10 17.50 -48.35 -3.21
CA ASP A 10 16.33 -48.82 -2.43
C ASP A 10 15.96 -47.80 -1.31
N ASP A 11 14.75 -47.90 -0.75
CA ASP A 11 14.20 -47.02 0.31
C ASP A 11 14.43 -47.57 1.74
N GLY A 12 14.40 -46.70 2.77
CA GLY A 12 14.39 -47.12 4.17
C GLY A 12 14.43 -45.98 5.20
N ASP A 13 13.35 -45.83 6.00
CA ASP A 13 13.28 -44.90 7.14
C ASP A 13 14.08 -45.43 8.36
N ASP A 14 14.72 -44.54 9.12
CA ASP A 14 14.99 -44.74 10.56
C ASP A 14 15.10 -43.39 11.31
N ASP A 15 14.75 -43.37 12.60
CA ASP A 15 14.53 -42.16 13.40
C ASP A 15 15.84 -41.56 13.98
N GLY A 16 16.41 -40.60 13.25
CA GLY A 16 17.56 -39.81 13.68
C GLY A 16 17.23 -38.74 14.73
N VAL A 17 17.09 -39.12 16.00
CA VAL A 17 16.97 -38.17 17.13
C VAL A 17 18.25 -37.35 17.24
N LEU A 18 18.16 -36.05 16.97
CA LEU A 18 19.24 -35.10 17.27
C LEU A 18 19.30 -34.83 18.77
N GLU A 19 20.41 -35.20 19.39
CA GLU A 19 20.73 -34.81 20.77
C GLU A 19 20.80 -33.28 20.87
N ILE A 20 20.16 -32.71 21.89
CA ILE A 20 20.22 -31.28 22.22
C ILE A 20 21.24 -31.14 23.34
N ASP A 21 22.26 -30.30 23.15
CA ASP A 21 23.25 -30.01 24.19
C ASP A 21 22.56 -29.59 25.50
N GLU A 22 22.90 -30.23 26.61
CA GLU A 22 22.25 -29.98 27.91
C GLU A 22 22.45 -28.53 28.39
N ASP A 23 23.51 -27.86 27.93
CA ASP A 23 23.81 -26.43 28.15
C ASP A 23 22.77 -25.47 27.51
N GLU A 24 21.99 -25.88 26.50
CA GLU A 24 20.86 -25.08 25.99
C GLU A 24 19.62 -25.14 26.90
N ILE A 25 19.54 -26.12 27.82
CA ILE A 25 18.33 -26.40 28.59
C ILE A 25 18.21 -25.45 29.80
N GLU A 26 19.32 -25.10 30.48
CA GLU A 26 19.27 -24.19 31.64
C GLU A 26 18.86 -22.75 31.27
N ASN A 27 19.19 -22.29 30.05
CA ASN A 27 18.82 -20.96 29.54
C ASN A 27 17.29 -20.75 29.36
N ARG A 28 16.45 -21.79 29.49
CA ARG A 28 14.99 -21.70 29.32
C ARG A 28 14.24 -21.11 30.51
N ASN A 29 14.91 -20.84 31.64
CA ASN A 29 14.28 -20.27 32.84
C ASN A 29 14.26 -18.73 32.91
N HIS A 30 14.76 -18.02 31.88
CA HIS A 30 14.54 -16.57 31.82
C HIS A 30 13.05 -16.24 31.57
N PRO A 31 12.44 -15.32 32.35
CA PRO A 31 11.10 -14.84 32.06
C PRO A 31 11.09 -14.18 30.68
N ARG A 32 9.99 -14.35 29.94
CA ARG A 32 9.88 -13.91 28.54
C ARG A 32 10.12 -12.41 28.39
N VAL A 33 11.35 -12.03 28.05
CA VAL A 33 11.71 -10.66 27.66
C VAL A 33 11.09 -10.36 26.29
N GLY A 34 9.82 -10.00 26.30
CA GLY A 34 9.23 -9.23 25.21
C GLY A 34 10.02 -7.94 25.11
N ARG A 35 10.87 -7.81 24.09
CA ARG A 35 11.62 -6.58 23.81
C ARG A 35 10.60 -5.45 23.67
N ASP A 36 10.53 -4.56 24.66
CA ASP A 36 9.58 -3.45 24.64
C ASP A 36 9.95 -2.50 23.51
N LEU A 37 9.19 -2.56 22.43
CA LEU A 37 9.41 -1.81 21.21
C LEU A 37 9.31 -0.29 21.45
N SER A 38 8.54 0.14 22.45
CA SER A 38 8.44 1.55 22.85
C SER A 38 9.69 2.01 23.58
N MET A 39 10.21 1.19 24.51
CA MET A 39 11.51 1.46 25.17
C MET A 39 12.65 1.44 24.14
N ALA A 40 12.68 0.51 23.19
CA ALA A 40 13.70 0.47 22.14
C ALA A 40 13.65 1.69 21.19
N MET A 41 12.45 2.18 20.84
CA MET A 41 12.29 3.43 20.10
C MET A 41 12.71 4.66 20.90
N THR A 42 12.40 4.69 22.20
CA THR A 42 12.78 5.78 23.11
C THR A 42 14.29 5.80 23.32
N GLN A 43 14.92 4.66 23.59
CA GLN A 43 16.37 4.49 23.65
C GLN A 43 17.06 5.05 22.40
N LYS A 44 16.58 4.67 21.21
CA LYS A 44 17.10 5.19 19.93
C LYS A 44 16.95 6.71 19.78
N LEU A 45 15.86 7.31 20.25
CA LEU A 45 15.67 8.77 20.23
C LEU A 45 16.60 9.52 21.19
N PHE A 46 17.05 8.87 22.27
CA PHE A 46 18.04 9.39 23.23
C PHE A 46 19.49 8.92 22.93
N GLY A 47 19.76 8.34 21.75
CA GLY A 47 21.11 7.90 21.35
C GLY A 47 21.58 6.56 21.95
N ASN A 48 20.80 5.94 22.85
CA ASN A 48 21.13 4.65 23.45
C ASN A 48 20.99 3.52 22.40
N LEU A 49 22.11 3.13 21.78
CA LEU A 49 22.13 2.13 20.71
C LEU A 49 21.96 0.70 21.27
N ALA A 50 20.92 0.02 20.79
CA ALA A 50 20.64 -1.38 21.14
C ALA A 50 21.69 -2.34 20.54
N GLY A 51 22.71 -2.69 21.31
CA GLY A 51 23.75 -3.64 20.92
C GLY A 51 24.92 -3.72 21.90
N GLY A 52 25.26 -2.61 22.55
CA GLY A 52 26.20 -2.60 23.67
C GLY A 52 25.53 -3.06 24.96
N ALA A 53 26.15 -4.00 25.67
CA ALA A 53 25.96 -4.13 27.11
C ALA A 53 26.80 -3.05 27.82
N SER A 54 26.48 -1.77 27.56
CA SER A 54 27.12 -0.65 28.23
C SER A 54 26.82 -0.75 29.71
N GLU A 55 27.88 -0.92 30.53
CA GLU A 55 27.75 -1.06 31.97
C GLU A 55 27.01 0.16 32.52
N CYS A 56 25.80 -0.05 33.03
CA CYS A 56 25.03 1.03 33.64
C CYS A 56 25.68 1.36 34.98
N HIS A 57 26.63 2.31 34.96
CA HIS A 57 27.10 2.97 36.17
C HIS A 57 25.89 3.55 36.91
N VAL A 58 25.64 3.00 38.10
CA VAL A 58 24.50 3.32 38.98
C VAL A 58 24.99 3.59 40.41
N ALA A 59 26.18 3.09 40.76
CA ALA A 59 26.94 3.55 41.90
C ALA A 59 27.62 4.88 41.55
N TYR A 60 27.05 5.99 42.02
CA TYR A 60 27.58 7.34 41.88
C TYR A 60 27.97 7.90 43.25
N ASP A 61 28.96 8.81 43.28
CA ASP A 61 29.29 9.55 44.50
C ASP A 61 28.12 10.46 44.92
N GLU A 62 27.91 10.67 46.24
CA GLU A 62 26.86 11.56 46.76
C GLU A 62 26.98 13.01 46.24
N SER A 63 28.16 13.44 45.77
CA SER A 63 28.36 14.74 45.11
C SER A 63 27.84 14.82 43.66
N ALA A 64 27.53 13.69 43.02
CA ALA A 64 26.95 13.65 41.67
C ALA A 64 25.41 13.75 41.69
N TYR A 65 24.77 13.41 42.81
CA TYR A 65 23.31 13.51 42.94
C TYR A 65 22.85 14.97 43.00
N VAL A 66 21.77 15.26 42.28
CA VAL A 66 21.15 16.58 42.18
C VAL A 66 20.10 16.73 43.28
N ALA A 67 20.24 17.74 44.14
CA ALA A 67 19.24 18.06 45.14
C ALA A 67 17.87 18.39 44.49
N PRO A 68 16.74 17.93 45.05
CA PRO A 68 15.41 18.15 44.48
C PRO A 68 15.09 19.61 44.13
N ARG A 69 14.60 19.83 42.91
CA ARG A 69 14.36 21.17 42.32
C ARG A 69 12.87 21.57 42.35
N ASN A 70 12.01 20.67 42.80
CA ASN A 70 10.56 20.77 42.88
C ASN A 70 10.00 19.66 43.79
N ARG A 71 8.76 19.82 44.27
CA ARG A 71 8.14 18.89 45.24
C ARG A 71 7.95 17.47 44.71
N PHE A 72 7.79 17.29 43.40
CA PHE A 72 7.75 15.96 42.79
C PHE A 72 9.11 15.24 42.89
N GLU A 73 10.23 15.93 42.66
CA GLU A 73 11.57 15.37 42.88
C GLU A 73 11.87 15.06 44.36
N GLU A 74 11.28 15.80 45.31
CA GLU A 74 11.36 15.47 46.74
C GLU A 74 10.64 14.14 47.03
N ILE A 75 9.43 13.96 46.50
CA ILE A 75 8.65 12.73 46.69
C ILE A 75 9.32 11.53 46.00
N LEU A 76 9.91 11.72 44.81
CA LEU A 76 10.70 10.67 44.14
C LEU A 76 11.90 10.22 44.99
N ALA A 77 12.58 11.14 45.66
CA ALA A 77 13.72 10.81 46.52
C ALA A 77 13.30 10.02 47.78
N GLU A 78 12.04 10.12 48.23
CA GLU A 78 11.47 9.26 49.27
C GLU A 78 11.16 7.83 48.76
N GLU A 79 11.03 7.64 47.44
CA GLU A 79 10.77 6.36 46.77
C GLU A 79 12.06 5.79 46.10
N ASP A 80 13.24 6.16 46.61
CA ASP A 80 14.58 5.79 46.10
C ASP A 80 14.89 6.19 44.64
N VAL A 81 14.09 7.08 44.03
CA VAL A 81 14.35 7.64 42.70
C VAL A 81 15.06 8.99 42.83
N ARG A 82 16.30 9.08 42.35
CA ARG A 82 17.10 10.33 42.38
C ARG A 82 17.51 10.76 40.98
N ILE A 83 18.04 11.97 40.87
CA ILE A 83 18.61 12.52 39.64
C ILE A 83 20.11 12.70 39.84
N VAL A 84 20.91 12.37 38.83
CA VAL A 84 22.38 12.43 38.86
C VAL A 84 22.89 13.34 37.75
N ASN A 85 23.88 14.17 38.04
CA ASN A 85 24.74 14.81 37.05
C ASN A 85 25.80 13.79 36.60
N ASP A 86 25.66 13.27 35.38
CA ASP A 86 26.58 12.27 34.83
C ASP A 86 27.32 12.90 33.64
N HIS A 87 28.52 13.44 33.92
CA HIS A 87 29.27 14.26 32.97
C HIS A 87 30.31 13.42 32.21
N ASP A 88 29.85 12.34 31.58
CA ASP A 88 30.69 11.47 30.75
C ASP A 88 31.21 12.22 29.50
N PRO A 89 32.55 12.39 29.35
CA PRO A 89 33.13 13.13 28.24
C PRO A 89 33.20 12.34 26.93
N GLU A 90 33.02 11.02 26.93
CA GLU A 90 33.03 10.19 25.73
C GLU A 90 31.62 10.14 25.10
N VAL A 91 30.57 9.93 25.92
CA VAL A 91 29.16 9.98 25.48
C VAL A 91 28.79 11.36 24.91
N ALA A 92 29.41 12.43 25.42
CA ALA A 92 29.23 13.79 24.95
C ALA A 92 29.72 14.05 23.49
N MET A 93 30.44 13.10 22.86
CA MET A 93 30.89 13.21 21.47
C MET A 93 30.15 12.30 20.48
N GLU A 94 29.39 11.31 20.93
CA GLU A 94 28.62 10.42 20.03
C GLU A 94 27.19 10.91 19.74
N THR A 95 26.68 11.91 20.47
CA THR A 95 25.33 12.45 20.27
C THR A 95 25.35 13.90 19.82
N ASP A 96 24.52 14.25 18.82
CA ASP A 96 24.18 15.64 18.42
C ASP A 96 23.36 16.39 19.52
N LEU A 97 23.46 15.95 20.77
CA LEU A 97 22.66 16.33 21.94
C LEU A 97 23.57 16.61 23.15
N GLY A 98 24.54 17.52 22.98
CA GLY A 98 25.45 17.98 24.05
C GLY A 98 24.77 18.80 25.16
N ALA A 99 23.68 18.29 25.73
CA ALA A 99 22.78 19.01 26.64
C ALA A 99 22.01 18.11 27.64
N TYR A 100 22.33 16.81 27.77
CA TYR A 100 21.78 15.93 28.81
C TYR A 100 22.82 15.56 29.88
N GLU A 101 23.28 16.57 30.63
CA GLU A 101 24.12 16.39 31.83
C GLU A 101 23.47 15.51 32.91
N LYS A 102 22.16 15.24 32.83
CA LYS A 102 21.32 14.77 33.94
C LYS A 102 20.50 13.55 33.54
N PHE A 103 20.50 12.55 34.42
CA PHE A 103 19.79 11.28 34.25
C PHE A 103 18.95 10.93 35.48
N VAL A 104 17.89 10.15 35.29
CA VAL A 104 17.10 9.56 36.37
C VAL A 104 17.73 8.22 36.77
N VAL A 105 17.89 7.99 38.08
CA VAL A 105 18.51 6.77 38.64
C VAL A 105 17.59 6.18 39.70
N PHE A 106 17.31 4.88 39.59
CA PHE A 106 16.55 4.11 40.57
C PHE A 106 17.52 3.42 41.54
N GLY A 107 17.33 3.64 42.84
CA GLY A 107 18.16 3.08 43.91
C GLY A 107 17.88 1.61 44.23
N GLY A 108 18.89 0.93 44.76
CA GLY A 108 18.77 -0.46 45.23
C GLY A 108 18.27 -1.41 44.14
N ASN A 109 17.23 -2.18 44.46
CA ASN A 109 16.64 -3.18 43.54
C ASN A 109 15.36 -2.67 42.85
N LEU A 110 15.08 -1.36 42.90
CA LEU A 110 13.87 -0.78 42.33
C LEU A 110 13.84 -0.90 40.80
N ASN A 111 12.82 -1.56 40.27
CA ASN A 111 12.49 -1.58 38.84
C ASN A 111 11.23 -0.73 38.56
N HIS A 112 10.92 -0.56 37.27
CA HIS A 112 9.76 0.23 36.83
C HIS A 112 8.41 -0.28 37.35
N GLU A 113 8.20 -1.59 37.44
CA GLU A 113 6.93 -2.16 37.95
C GLU A 113 6.76 -1.94 39.45
N ASP A 114 7.83 -1.98 40.23
CA ASP A 114 7.82 -1.62 41.65
C ASP A 114 7.55 -0.11 41.82
N LEU A 115 8.20 0.75 41.02
CA LEU A 115 7.94 2.19 41.03
C LEU A 115 6.47 2.51 40.69
N CYS A 116 5.89 1.89 39.65
CA CYS A 116 4.47 2.03 39.33
C CYS A 116 3.56 1.67 40.51
N ARG A 117 3.85 0.58 41.23
CA ARG A 117 3.08 0.13 42.39
C ARG A 117 3.24 1.06 43.60
N ASN A 118 4.45 1.57 43.85
CA ASN A 118 4.70 2.56 44.90
C ASN A 118 3.95 3.87 44.63
N LEU A 119 4.04 4.42 43.41
CA LEU A 119 3.36 5.65 43.02
C LEU A 119 1.83 5.52 43.08
N GLU A 120 1.25 4.39 42.65
CA GLU A 120 -0.21 4.16 42.75
C GLU A 120 -0.68 4.10 44.21
N LYS A 121 0.07 3.43 45.09
CA LYS A 121 -0.19 3.40 46.55
C LYS A 121 0.01 4.78 47.21
N ARG A 122 0.98 5.57 46.72
CA ARG A 122 1.23 6.94 47.17
C ARG A 122 0.02 7.82 46.89
N MET A 123 -0.56 7.70 45.69
CA MET A 123 -1.77 8.43 45.28
C MET A 123 -3.02 8.12 46.12
N GLU A 124 -3.19 6.86 46.54
CA GLU A 124 -4.27 6.50 47.47
C GLU A 124 -4.11 7.20 48.85
N THR A 125 -2.87 7.53 49.22
CA THR A 125 -2.52 8.16 50.50
C THR A 125 -2.59 9.68 50.43
N ASP A 126 -2.07 10.30 49.36
CA ASP A 126 -2.01 11.76 49.17
C ASP A 126 -3.18 12.35 48.37
N ARG A 127 -4.16 11.52 47.97
CA ARG A 127 -5.32 11.88 47.13
C ARG A 127 -4.97 12.31 45.70
N GLY A 128 -3.77 11.99 45.22
CA GLY A 128 -3.27 12.31 43.89
C GLY A 128 -2.50 13.62 43.80
N GLU A 129 -2.05 14.21 44.91
CA GLU A 129 -1.23 15.43 44.94
C GLU A 129 0.09 15.25 44.17
N ILE A 130 0.76 14.09 44.28
CA ILE A 130 1.96 13.74 43.51
C ILE A 130 1.80 13.92 41.99
N PHE A 131 0.62 13.64 41.41
CA PHE A 131 0.39 13.87 39.99
C PHE A 131 0.25 15.36 39.66
N GLY A 132 -0.33 16.16 40.56
CA GLY A 132 -0.39 17.62 40.42
C GLY A 132 1.01 18.26 40.43
N GLU A 133 1.89 17.78 41.29
CA GLU A 133 3.30 18.19 41.32
C GLU A 133 4.07 17.74 40.08
N PHE A 134 3.84 16.51 39.59
CA PHE A 134 4.39 16.01 38.33
C PHE A 134 3.93 16.85 37.13
N GLU A 135 2.63 17.16 37.01
CA GLU A 135 2.11 18.03 35.96
C GLU A 135 2.68 19.45 36.07
N THR A 136 2.86 19.97 37.28
CA THR A 136 3.46 21.30 37.52
C THR A 136 4.93 21.33 37.10
N ALA A 137 5.73 20.31 37.48
CA ALA A 137 7.12 20.19 37.08
C ALA A 137 7.28 20.02 35.55
N CYS A 138 6.45 19.18 34.92
CA CYS A 138 6.39 19.03 33.47
C CYS A 138 6.00 20.34 32.75
N ASN A 139 5.29 21.26 33.40
CA ASN A 139 4.86 22.53 32.81
C ASN A 139 5.84 23.69 33.03
N ARG A 140 6.87 23.53 33.86
CA ARG A 140 7.87 24.56 34.16
C ARG A 140 8.78 24.88 32.96
N ASP A 141 9.35 23.83 32.33
CA ASP A 141 10.20 23.96 31.15
C ASP A 141 10.27 22.64 30.35
N ASN A 142 10.84 22.70 29.13
CA ASN A 142 10.96 21.52 28.25
C ASN A 142 12.11 20.58 28.63
N GLY A 143 13.09 21.03 29.43
CA GLY A 143 14.23 20.22 29.88
C GLY A 143 13.83 19.24 30.98
N LEU A 144 13.02 19.67 31.95
CA LEU A 144 12.39 18.79 32.94
C LEU A 144 11.48 17.75 32.27
N LEU A 145 10.69 18.17 31.27
CA LEU A 145 9.87 17.24 30.49
C LEU A 145 10.73 16.20 29.75
N ALA A 146 11.81 16.63 29.08
CA ALA A 146 12.72 15.71 28.40
C ALA A 146 13.40 14.72 29.37
N LEU A 147 13.82 15.19 30.55
CA LEU A 147 14.41 14.35 31.59
C LEU A 147 13.44 13.28 32.10
N TYR A 148 12.19 13.64 32.43
CA TYR A 148 11.19 12.68 32.91
C TYR A 148 10.70 11.71 31.81
N MET A 149 10.98 12.03 30.55
CA MET A 149 10.75 11.19 29.37
C MET A 149 12.02 10.48 28.88
N SER A 150 13.15 10.59 29.60
CA SER A 150 14.36 9.81 29.32
C SER A 150 14.30 8.44 30.03
N PRO A 151 14.94 7.39 29.48
CA PRO A 151 15.11 6.11 30.18
C PRO A 151 15.89 6.30 31.49
N ALA A 152 15.45 5.62 32.56
CA ALA A 152 16.15 5.65 33.84
C ALA A 152 17.26 4.58 33.90
N LYS A 153 18.30 4.81 34.71
CA LYS A 153 19.35 3.82 35.02
C LYS A 153 19.02 3.10 36.33
N SER A 154 19.30 1.80 36.44
CA SER A 154 19.18 1.02 37.69
C SER A 154 20.22 -0.10 37.73
N HIS A 155 20.44 -0.72 38.89
CA HIS A 155 21.30 -1.91 39.00
C HIS A 155 20.81 -3.12 38.17
N LEU A 156 19.56 -3.08 37.69
CA LEU A 156 18.95 -4.06 36.79
C LEU A 156 19.08 -3.66 35.30
N GLY A 157 19.89 -2.65 34.99
CA GLY A 157 20.04 -2.06 33.66
C GLY A 157 19.08 -0.88 33.41
N LEU A 158 18.93 -0.51 32.14
CA LEU A 158 18.00 0.55 31.72
C LEU A 158 16.55 0.20 32.04
N GLN A 159 15.82 1.18 32.55
CA GLN A 159 14.40 1.11 32.93
C GLN A 159 13.57 2.07 32.08
N ASP A 160 12.26 1.81 32.02
CA ASP A 160 11.29 2.70 31.39
C ASP A 160 11.10 4.01 32.18
N THR A 161 10.42 4.99 31.58
CA THR A 161 10.50 6.40 31.99
C THR A 161 9.52 6.77 33.11
N LEU A 162 9.81 7.86 33.83
CA LEU A 162 8.92 8.42 34.84
C LEU A 162 7.56 8.83 34.26
N PHE A 163 7.55 9.40 33.05
CA PHE A 163 6.30 9.72 32.37
C PHE A 163 5.51 8.44 32.04
N ARG A 164 6.18 7.38 31.56
CA ARG A 164 5.49 6.14 31.21
C ARG A 164 4.97 5.38 32.43
N ALA A 165 5.56 5.54 33.62
CA ALA A 165 4.96 5.06 34.88
C ALA A 165 3.55 5.65 35.10
N PHE A 166 3.38 6.97 34.95
CA PHE A 166 2.07 7.63 35.05
C PHE A 166 1.13 7.35 33.87
N LEU A 167 1.62 6.80 32.75
CA LEU A 167 0.78 6.24 31.68
C LEU A 167 0.33 4.79 31.97
N GLN A 168 1.04 4.05 32.82
CA GLN A 168 0.67 2.69 33.23
C GLN A 168 -0.27 2.66 34.45
N ILE A 169 -0.17 3.64 35.36
CA ILE A 169 -1.03 3.74 36.57
C ILE A 169 -2.47 4.14 36.19
N ARG A 170 -3.45 3.39 36.70
CA ARG A 170 -4.87 3.55 36.33
C ARG A 170 -5.43 4.92 36.68
N GLN A 171 -5.00 5.46 37.82
CA GLN A 171 -5.52 6.71 38.39
C GLN A 171 -5.03 7.97 37.65
N THR A 172 -3.94 7.86 36.88
CA THR A 172 -3.31 8.98 36.16
C THR A 172 -3.40 8.88 34.66
N GLN A 173 -3.51 7.68 34.07
CA GLN A 173 -3.37 7.45 32.63
C GLN A 173 -4.08 8.50 31.76
N THR A 174 -5.37 8.75 31.95
CA THR A 174 -6.14 9.74 31.15
C THR A 174 -5.61 11.17 31.31
N LYS A 175 -5.19 11.56 32.52
CA LYS A 175 -4.56 12.87 32.79
C LYS A 175 -3.18 12.97 32.15
N SER A 176 -2.39 11.90 32.21
CA SER A 176 -1.06 11.78 31.60
C SER A 176 -1.13 11.88 30.08
N PHE A 177 -2.10 11.21 29.45
CA PHE A 177 -2.41 11.37 28.02
C PHE A 177 -2.81 12.81 27.69
N ALA A 178 -3.71 13.42 28.46
CA ALA A 178 -4.14 14.80 28.24
C ALA A 178 -2.98 15.81 28.38
N LEU A 179 -2.07 15.61 29.35
CA LEU A 179 -0.84 16.39 29.49
C LEU A 179 0.11 16.17 28.30
N MET A 180 0.36 14.92 27.92
CA MET A 180 1.26 14.58 26.81
C MET A 180 0.76 15.12 25.46
N LEU A 181 -0.54 15.00 25.17
CA LEU A 181 -1.15 15.52 23.94
C LEU A 181 -1.15 17.05 23.91
N ARG A 182 -1.39 17.71 25.06
CA ARG A 182 -1.26 19.17 25.21
C ARG A 182 0.17 19.63 24.92
N LYS A 183 1.18 18.92 25.42
CA LYS A 183 2.61 19.17 25.14
C LYS A 183 2.95 18.91 23.68
N LEU A 184 2.56 17.76 23.14
CA LEU A 184 2.76 17.37 21.74
C LEU A 184 2.19 18.41 20.78
N ASN A 185 0.96 18.89 20.99
CA ASN A 185 0.34 19.94 20.18
C ASN A 185 1.08 21.28 20.23
N ILE A 186 1.77 21.62 21.33
CA ILE A 186 2.61 22.82 21.42
C ILE A 186 3.94 22.61 20.68
N LEU A 187 4.62 21.49 20.95
CA LEU A 187 5.92 21.17 20.34
C LEU A 187 5.81 20.97 18.83
N ALA A 188 4.82 20.19 18.37
CA ALA A 188 4.61 19.88 16.96
C ALA A 188 4.19 21.11 16.10
N LYS A 189 3.78 22.21 16.73
CA LYS A 189 3.53 23.51 16.06
C LYS A 189 4.76 24.44 16.04
N LYS A 190 5.82 24.13 16.80
CA LYS A 190 7.11 24.83 16.75
C LYS A 190 8.03 24.13 15.75
N SER A 191 8.02 24.58 14.50
CA SER A 191 8.70 23.88 13.39
C SER A 191 10.21 24.07 13.28
N GLU A 192 10.83 24.95 14.09
CA GLU A 192 12.18 25.48 13.83
C GLU A 192 13.28 24.91 14.75
N ASN A 193 12.93 24.35 15.91
CA ASN A 193 13.89 23.83 16.89
C ASN A 193 13.98 22.29 16.80
N SER A 194 15.16 21.75 16.52
CA SER A 194 15.40 20.31 16.44
C SER A 194 15.12 19.58 17.76
N SER A 195 15.45 20.19 18.91
CA SER A 195 15.22 19.58 20.22
C SER A 195 13.72 19.50 20.58
N ASP A 196 12.92 20.53 20.25
CA ASP A 196 11.47 20.49 20.42
C ASP A 196 10.82 19.43 19.50
N LEU A 197 11.33 19.26 18.27
CA LEU A 197 10.85 18.23 17.32
C LEU A 197 11.22 16.82 17.77
N MET A 198 12.42 16.60 18.32
CA MET A 198 12.82 15.33 18.93
C MET A 198 11.93 15.00 20.12
N LEU A 199 11.70 15.96 21.04
CA LEU A 199 10.82 15.78 22.19
C LEU A 199 9.37 15.49 21.78
N ALA A 200 8.88 16.11 20.69
CA ALA A 200 7.58 15.79 20.11
C ALA A 200 7.50 14.34 19.59
N GLN A 201 8.56 13.82 18.97
CA GLN A 201 8.64 12.41 18.58
C GLN A 201 8.72 11.48 19.79
N THR A 202 9.42 11.88 20.86
CA THR A 202 9.44 11.15 22.14
C THR A 202 8.06 11.05 22.79
N CYS A 203 7.22 12.10 22.72
CA CYS A 203 5.81 12.02 23.11
C CYS A 203 5.04 10.98 22.30
N VAL A 204 5.25 10.93 20.98
CA VAL A 204 4.63 9.91 20.12
C VAL A 204 5.10 8.50 20.47
N ALA A 205 6.37 8.32 20.85
CA ALA A 205 6.91 7.03 21.29
C ALA A 205 6.22 6.53 22.57
N HIS A 206 6.11 7.38 23.59
CA HIS A 206 5.57 7.00 24.91
C HIS A 206 4.12 6.52 24.90
N MET A 207 3.31 6.96 23.94
CA MET A 207 1.91 6.51 23.80
C MET A 207 1.78 5.10 23.20
N ARG A 208 2.80 4.60 22.50
CA ARG A 208 2.79 3.30 21.82
C ARG A 208 2.99 2.16 22.83
N HIS A 209 2.34 1.02 22.57
CA HIS A 209 2.56 -0.23 23.28
C HIS A 209 2.43 -0.08 24.81
N LEU A 210 1.34 0.55 25.28
CA LEU A 210 0.98 0.49 26.70
C LEU A 210 0.30 -0.85 27.00
N ASN A 211 0.68 -1.46 28.14
CA ASN A 211 0.19 -2.78 28.56
C ASN A 211 -1.35 -2.86 28.66
N ARG A 212 -2.01 -1.73 28.97
CA ARG A 212 -3.47 -1.62 29.07
C ARG A 212 -3.91 -0.16 28.93
N LEU A 213 -5.02 0.07 28.24
CA LEU A 213 -5.81 1.29 28.38
C LEU A 213 -6.97 1.04 29.37
N PHE A 214 -7.21 1.96 30.29
CA PHE A 214 -8.24 1.85 31.33
C PHE A 214 -9.50 2.67 31.04
N ASP A 215 -9.34 3.84 30.41
CA ASP A 215 -10.41 4.69 29.90
C ASP A 215 -10.11 5.02 28.43
N SER A 216 -10.21 3.97 27.61
CA SER A 216 -9.75 3.98 26.23
C SER A 216 -10.60 4.91 25.35
N GLN A 217 -11.88 5.12 25.70
CA GLN A 217 -12.78 6.06 25.02
C GLN A 217 -12.46 7.54 25.34
N ALA A 218 -12.12 7.90 26.59
CA ALA A 218 -11.70 9.27 26.88
C ALA A 218 -10.40 9.62 26.16
N ILE A 219 -9.42 8.72 26.17
CA ILE A 219 -8.15 8.87 25.45
C ILE A 219 -8.39 9.04 23.95
N PHE A 220 -9.30 8.26 23.36
CA PHE A 220 -9.73 8.41 21.97
C PHE A 220 -10.33 9.79 21.67
N ASN A 221 -11.24 10.28 22.52
CA ASN A 221 -11.85 11.59 22.35
C ASN A 221 -10.78 12.69 22.39
N THR A 222 -9.92 12.70 23.41
CA THR A 222 -8.86 13.70 23.59
C THR A 222 -7.81 13.66 22.47
N ILE A 223 -7.51 12.50 21.88
CA ILE A 223 -6.64 12.43 20.68
C ILE A 223 -7.29 13.16 19.49
N PHE A 224 -8.58 12.95 19.25
CA PHE A 224 -9.31 13.52 18.11
C PHE A 224 -9.95 14.90 18.38
N GLU A 225 -9.63 15.54 19.52
CA GLU A 225 -9.90 16.95 19.82
C GLU A 225 -8.82 17.88 19.22
N PHE A 226 -7.61 17.38 18.94
CA PHE A 226 -6.50 18.20 18.42
C PHE A 226 -6.47 18.25 16.89
N GLU A 227 -6.28 19.46 16.34
CA GLU A 227 -6.09 19.68 14.90
C GLU A 227 -4.67 19.34 14.42
N TRP A 228 -4.32 18.06 14.52
CA TRP A 228 -3.07 17.46 14.04
C TRP A 228 -2.73 17.75 12.57
N ARG A 229 -3.71 18.10 11.72
CA ARG A 229 -3.50 18.49 10.32
C ARG A 229 -2.54 19.67 10.16
N PHE A 230 -2.47 20.55 11.17
CA PHE A 230 -1.61 21.74 11.22
C PHE A 230 -0.30 21.53 12.01
N TRP A 231 0.04 20.28 12.40
CA TRP A 231 1.33 19.97 13.01
C TRP A 231 2.43 19.78 11.94
N ASN A 232 3.70 19.87 12.36
CA ASN A 232 4.86 19.53 11.55
C ASN A 232 4.69 18.13 10.90
N PRO A 233 4.89 17.98 9.57
CA PRO A 233 4.62 16.73 8.87
C PRO A 233 5.27 15.49 9.47
N ASN A 234 6.52 15.58 9.94
CA ASN A 234 7.24 14.43 10.49
C ASN A 234 6.60 13.93 11.81
N VAL A 235 6.24 14.87 12.69
CA VAL A 235 5.59 14.56 13.98
C VAL A 235 4.16 14.07 13.75
N ARG A 236 3.40 14.77 12.90
CA ARG A 236 2.03 14.41 12.51
C ARG A 236 1.97 13.00 11.94
N ASN A 237 2.81 12.70 10.95
CA ASN A 237 2.77 11.42 10.27
C ASN A 237 3.24 10.28 11.18
N SER A 238 4.26 10.51 12.02
CA SER A 238 4.68 9.55 13.06
C SER A 238 3.57 9.26 14.07
N PHE A 239 2.76 10.28 14.43
CA PHE A 239 1.61 10.10 15.31
C PHE A 239 0.44 9.37 14.64
N ILE A 240 0.11 9.69 13.38
CA ILE A 240 -0.87 8.91 12.59
C ILE A 240 -0.42 7.45 12.49
N ALA A 241 0.86 7.19 12.21
CA ALA A 241 1.42 5.84 12.15
C ALA A 241 1.36 5.09 13.50
N ALA A 242 1.37 5.79 14.63
CA ALA A 242 1.31 5.20 15.97
C ALA A 242 -0.09 4.69 16.36
N LEU A 243 -1.16 5.16 15.71
CA LEU A 243 -2.53 4.89 16.15
C LEU A 243 -2.91 3.39 16.29
N PRO A 244 -2.46 2.45 15.43
CA PRO A 244 -2.72 1.01 15.61
C PRO A 244 -1.95 0.40 16.80
N GLU A 245 -0.89 1.06 17.27
CA GLU A 245 -0.05 0.65 18.40
C GLU A 245 -0.50 1.29 19.72
N ILE A 246 -1.23 2.41 19.65
CA ILE A 246 -1.90 3.07 20.77
C ILE A 246 -3.25 2.38 21.03
N PHE A 247 -4.09 2.27 20.00
CA PHE A 247 -5.41 1.63 20.09
C PHE A 247 -5.32 0.17 19.66
N THR A 248 -5.14 -0.74 20.61
CA THR A 248 -5.08 -2.20 20.37
C THR A 248 -6.46 -2.87 20.35
N GLU A 249 -7.49 -2.20 20.89
CA GLU A 249 -8.88 -2.66 20.94
C GLU A 249 -9.58 -2.53 19.58
N ILE A 250 -10.23 -3.60 19.10
CA ILE A 250 -10.85 -3.63 17.74
C ILE A 250 -11.92 -2.55 17.56
N SER A 251 -12.72 -2.27 18.61
CA SER A 251 -13.71 -1.19 18.64
C SER A 251 -13.07 0.18 18.39
N LEU A 252 -11.98 0.49 19.08
CA LEU A 252 -11.25 1.75 18.87
C LEU A 252 -10.51 1.78 17.54
N GLN A 253 -10.05 0.64 17.00
CA GLN A 253 -9.48 0.60 15.64
C GLN A 253 -10.54 0.90 14.57
N GLN A 254 -11.79 0.43 14.74
CA GLN A 254 -12.93 0.82 13.90
C GLN A 254 -13.22 2.32 14.00
N PHE A 255 -13.38 2.87 15.21
CA PHE A 255 -13.64 4.30 15.39
C PHE A 255 -12.49 5.18 14.86
N THR A 256 -11.24 4.74 15.03
CA THR A 256 -10.03 5.40 14.50
C THR A 256 -10.07 5.41 12.96
N ALA A 257 -10.41 4.29 12.33
CA ALA A 257 -10.54 4.23 10.88
C ALA A 257 -11.64 5.16 10.35
N ILE A 258 -12.76 5.27 11.06
CA ILE A 258 -13.84 6.22 10.72
C ILE A 258 -13.36 7.68 10.83
N ARG A 259 -12.65 8.06 11.90
CA ARG A 259 -12.09 9.42 12.04
C ARG A 259 -11.01 9.71 11.00
N LEU A 260 -10.18 8.73 10.63
CA LEU A 260 -9.19 8.84 9.55
C LEU A 260 -9.86 9.05 8.18
N ASN A 261 -10.95 8.33 7.89
CA ASN A 261 -11.73 8.52 6.66
C ASN A 261 -12.40 9.90 6.60
N GLN A 262 -12.81 10.48 7.73
CA GLN A 262 -13.25 11.89 7.79
C GLN A 262 -12.08 12.85 7.51
N GLN A 263 -10.90 12.62 8.12
CA GLN A 263 -9.74 13.52 7.97
C GLN A 263 -9.14 13.52 6.56
N ILE A 264 -9.21 12.41 5.81
CA ILE A 264 -8.77 12.40 4.40
C ILE A 264 -9.77 13.06 3.43
N GLN A 265 -11.00 13.35 3.88
CA GLN A 265 -11.98 14.15 3.14
C GLN A 265 -11.80 15.66 3.40
N GLU A 266 -11.26 16.05 4.57
CA GLU A 266 -11.08 17.44 5.00
C GLU A 266 -9.67 18.00 4.72
N THR A 267 -9.14 17.81 3.50
CA THR A 267 -7.72 18.03 3.17
C THR A 267 -7.33 19.44 2.74
N GLN A 268 -8.15 20.46 3.04
CA GLN A 268 -7.88 21.84 2.62
C GLN A 268 -6.77 22.49 3.48
N ASN A 269 -5.87 23.25 2.84
CA ASN A 269 -4.81 24.04 3.48
C ASN A 269 -3.83 23.25 4.38
N VAL A 270 -3.65 21.95 4.14
CA VAL A 270 -2.76 21.07 4.93
C VAL A 270 -1.30 21.17 4.44
N PRO A 271 -0.31 21.44 5.32
CA PRO A 271 1.12 21.39 4.98
C PRO A 271 1.56 19.97 4.59
N ASP A 272 2.34 19.82 3.51
CA ASP A 272 2.74 18.49 2.98
C ASP A 272 1.55 17.51 2.87
N LEU A 273 0.56 17.92 2.07
CA LEU A 273 -0.68 17.19 1.87
C LEU A 273 -0.49 15.77 1.28
N PRO A 274 0.39 15.52 0.27
CA PRO A 274 0.58 14.17 -0.26
C PRO A 274 1.04 13.18 0.81
N SER A 275 1.94 13.60 1.69
CA SER A 275 2.45 12.78 2.80
C SER A 275 1.39 12.56 3.89
N PHE A 276 0.53 13.55 4.16
CA PHE A 276 -0.63 13.39 5.05
C PHE A 276 -1.62 12.35 4.53
N GLN A 277 -2.05 12.49 3.26
CA GLN A 277 -3.01 11.57 2.64
C GLN A 277 -2.45 10.15 2.57
N LEU A 278 -1.18 9.99 2.15
CA LEU A 278 -0.53 8.68 2.07
C LEU A 278 -0.44 8.02 3.45
N GLN A 279 -0.03 8.75 4.49
CA GLN A 279 0.07 8.19 5.84
C GLN A 279 -1.30 7.78 6.41
N ILE A 280 -2.38 8.52 6.10
CA ILE A 280 -3.74 8.11 6.48
C ILE A 280 -4.09 6.78 5.80
N VAL A 281 -3.87 6.63 4.49
CA VAL A 281 -4.23 5.40 3.76
C VAL A 281 -3.38 4.20 4.23
N GLU A 282 -2.08 4.38 4.47
CA GLU A 282 -1.25 3.30 5.02
C GLU A 282 -1.68 2.92 6.44
N THR A 283 -2.05 3.87 7.30
CA THR A 283 -2.58 3.53 8.64
C THR A 283 -3.95 2.84 8.57
N LEU A 284 -4.82 3.24 7.65
CA LEU A 284 -6.09 2.53 7.39
C LEU A 284 -5.86 1.07 6.98
N ARG A 285 -4.75 0.74 6.30
CA ARG A 285 -4.38 -0.65 5.96
C ARG A 285 -3.92 -1.48 7.16
N LEU A 286 -3.60 -0.87 8.30
CA LEU A 286 -3.12 -1.55 9.52
C LEU A 286 -4.22 -1.75 10.58
N LEU A 287 -5.27 -0.91 10.56
CA LEU A 287 -6.36 -0.95 11.53
C LEU A 287 -7.34 -2.10 11.25
N ARG A 288 -7.73 -2.84 12.30
CA ARG A 288 -8.76 -3.88 12.25
C ARG A 288 -10.14 -3.24 12.18
N MET A 289 -10.98 -3.76 11.29
CA MET A 289 -12.33 -3.28 11.01
C MET A 289 -13.28 -4.46 10.76
N ASP A 290 -14.58 -4.20 10.79
CA ASP A 290 -15.60 -5.10 10.23
C ASP A 290 -15.88 -4.81 8.74
N SER A 291 -16.69 -5.67 8.13
CA SER A 291 -17.03 -5.64 6.70
C SER A 291 -17.90 -4.46 6.28
N LEU A 292 -18.64 -3.82 7.18
CA LEU A 292 -19.45 -2.63 6.88
C LEU A 292 -18.57 -1.37 6.89
N VAL A 293 -17.77 -1.19 7.94
CA VAL A 293 -16.85 -0.05 8.07
C VAL A 293 -15.83 -0.05 6.92
N ALA A 294 -15.18 -1.19 6.66
CA ALA A 294 -14.20 -1.27 5.59
C ALA A 294 -14.83 -1.19 4.18
N ARG A 295 -16.06 -1.67 3.97
CA ARG A 295 -16.80 -1.42 2.70
C ARG A 295 -17.05 0.07 2.49
N GLN A 296 -17.48 0.78 3.53
CA GLN A 296 -17.75 2.21 3.45
C GLN A 296 -16.47 3.00 3.14
N ILE A 297 -15.38 2.75 3.89
CA ILE A 297 -14.09 3.41 3.66
C ILE A 297 -13.52 3.07 2.27
N ARG A 298 -13.65 1.81 1.81
CA ARG A 298 -13.26 1.40 0.44
C ARG A 298 -14.01 2.20 -0.62
N LYS A 299 -15.33 2.36 -0.46
CA LYS A 299 -16.19 3.13 -1.37
C LYS A 299 -15.80 4.61 -1.37
N ASP A 300 -15.52 5.19 -0.21
CA ASP A 300 -15.14 6.61 -0.09
C ASP A 300 -13.77 6.87 -0.73
N LEU A 301 -12.75 6.06 -0.42
CA LEU A 301 -11.42 6.16 -1.04
C LEU A 301 -11.45 5.92 -2.56
N CYS A 302 -12.30 4.99 -3.05
CA CYS A 302 -12.49 4.80 -4.49
C CYS A 302 -13.23 5.97 -5.15
N ASN A 303 -14.13 6.66 -4.45
CA ASN A 303 -14.76 7.88 -4.95
C ASN A 303 -13.76 9.05 -5.03
N LEU A 304 -12.93 9.23 -3.99
CA LEU A 304 -11.93 10.30 -3.88
C LEU A 304 -10.68 10.10 -4.74
N CYS A 305 -10.53 8.98 -5.46
CA CYS A 305 -9.25 8.55 -6.03
C CYS A 305 -8.59 9.56 -7.00
N MET A 306 -9.35 10.44 -7.65
CA MET A 306 -8.81 11.51 -8.50
C MET A 306 -8.68 12.87 -7.81
N ASP A 307 -9.17 13.02 -6.58
CA ASP A 307 -9.10 14.25 -5.78
C ASP A 307 -7.96 14.18 -4.75
N LEU A 308 -7.56 12.97 -4.34
CA LEU A 308 -6.31 12.70 -3.64
C LEU A 308 -5.07 12.95 -4.53
N ASP A 309 -3.91 13.12 -3.89
CA ASP A 309 -2.64 13.15 -4.59
C ASP A 309 -2.34 11.81 -5.28
N VAL A 310 -1.73 11.88 -6.47
CA VAL A 310 -1.45 10.72 -7.33
C VAL A 310 -0.49 9.70 -6.73
N PHE A 311 0.35 10.08 -5.76
CA PHE A 311 1.20 9.14 -5.02
C PHE A 311 0.42 8.30 -4.00
N CYS A 312 -0.80 8.68 -3.63
CA CYS A 312 -1.68 7.89 -2.75
C CYS A 312 -2.40 6.75 -3.50
N LEU A 313 -2.43 6.78 -4.84
CA LEU A 313 -3.20 5.83 -5.65
C LEU A 313 -2.84 4.35 -5.44
N PRO A 314 -1.55 3.92 -5.36
CA PRO A 314 -1.21 2.52 -5.10
C PRO A 314 -1.70 2.06 -3.73
N ALA A 315 -1.52 2.90 -2.69
CA ALA A 315 -1.99 2.65 -1.33
C ALA A 315 -3.51 2.49 -1.25
N VAL A 316 -4.27 3.34 -1.96
CA VAL A 316 -5.75 3.25 -2.05
C VAL A 316 -6.17 1.93 -2.71
N ILE A 317 -5.52 1.53 -3.80
CA ILE A 317 -5.82 0.26 -4.48
C ILE A 317 -5.44 -0.94 -3.60
N ALA A 318 -4.31 -0.87 -2.88
CA ALA A 318 -3.90 -1.89 -1.93
C ALA A 318 -4.90 -2.04 -0.76
N PHE A 319 -5.44 -0.93 -0.24
CA PHE A 319 -6.51 -0.95 0.76
C PHE A 319 -7.81 -1.54 0.21
N SER A 320 -8.26 -1.09 -0.97
CA SER A 320 -9.52 -1.54 -1.56
C SER A 320 -9.52 -3.03 -1.92
N LEU A 321 -8.37 -3.59 -2.30
CA LEU A 321 -8.20 -5.03 -2.51
C LEU A 321 -8.00 -5.79 -1.19
N GLY A 322 -7.19 -5.28 -0.27
CA GLY A 322 -6.94 -5.90 1.03
C GLY A 322 -8.20 -6.03 1.90
N SER A 323 -9.08 -5.02 1.86
CA SER A 323 -10.38 -5.02 2.55
C SER A 323 -11.44 -5.91 1.91
N LEU A 324 -11.19 -6.50 0.74
CA LEU A 324 -11.99 -7.61 0.19
C LEU A 324 -11.41 -8.96 0.61
N LEU A 325 -10.07 -9.08 0.67
CA LEU A 325 -9.38 -10.31 1.11
C LEU A 325 -9.60 -10.62 2.60
N ALA A 326 -9.54 -9.60 3.46
CA ALA A 326 -9.56 -9.77 4.91
C ALA A 326 -10.96 -10.10 5.49
N GLN A 327 -12.02 -9.93 4.70
CA GLN A 327 -13.41 -9.91 5.17
C GLN A 327 -14.38 -10.55 4.16
N PRO A 328 -14.17 -11.82 3.76
CA PRO A 328 -15.14 -12.51 2.92
C PRO A 328 -16.50 -12.61 3.63
N THR A 329 -17.58 -12.32 2.92
CA THR A 329 -18.96 -12.38 3.47
C THR A 329 -19.44 -13.81 3.73
N GLY A 330 -18.67 -14.81 3.30
CA GLY A 330 -19.05 -16.23 3.31
C GLY A 330 -19.97 -16.62 2.15
N LYS A 331 -20.39 -15.65 1.32
CA LYS A 331 -21.27 -15.85 0.17
C LYS A 331 -20.59 -15.36 -1.11
N SER A 332 -20.32 -16.28 -2.03
CA SER A 332 -19.59 -15.97 -3.26
C SER A 332 -20.24 -14.86 -4.10
N ASP A 333 -21.57 -14.75 -4.09
CA ASP A 333 -22.32 -13.80 -4.92
C ASP A 333 -22.26 -12.37 -4.34
N ASP A 334 -22.22 -12.24 -3.01
CA ASP A 334 -22.03 -10.97 -2.31
C ASP A 334 -20.57 -10.49 -2.48
N ASP A 335 -19.59 -11.41 -2.34
CA ASP A 335 -18.17 -11.14 -2.57
C ASP A 335 -17.89 -10.72 -4.03
N GLU A 336 -18.49 -11.39 -5.02
CA GLU A 336 -18.43 -11.02 -6.44
C GLU A 336 -19.03 -9.62 -6.67
N THR A 337 -20.21 -9.36 -6.07
CA THR A 337 -20.90 -8.06 -6.19
C THR A 337 -20.07 -6.91 -5.62
N LEU A 338 -19.40 -7.11 -4.48
CA LEU A 338 -18.52 -6.12 -3.85
C LEU A 338 -17.27 -5.83 -4.70
N PHE A 339 -16.67 -6.87 -5.29
CA PHE A 339 -15.53 -6.72 -6.21
C PHE A 339 -15.95 -6.01 -7.51
N HIS A 340 -17.13 -6.33 -8.07
CA HIS A 340 -17.71 -5.64 -9.22
C HIS A 340 -18.09 -4.19 -8.92
N GLU A 341 -18.56 -3.88 -7.70
CA GLU A 341 -18.85 -2.50 -7.26
C GLU A 341 -17.58 -1.64 -7.31
N MET A 342 -16.49 -2.15 -6.71
CA MET A 342 -15.18 -1.50 -6.71
C MET A 342 -14.61 -1.36 -8.13
N LEU A 343 -14.63 -2.42 -8.95
CA LEU A 343 -14.15 -2.35 -10.34
C LEU A 343 -14.94 -1.33 -11.18
N ARG A 344 -16.26 -1.21 -10.98
CA ARG A 344 -17.09 -0.21 -11.66
C ARG A 344 -16.75 1.22 -11.22
N GLN A 345 -16.57 1.45 -9.92
CA GLN A 345 -16.14 2.75 -9.38
C GLN A 345 -14.79 3.16 -9.97
N LEU A 346 -13.79 2.28 -9.94
CA LEU A 346 -12.46 2.55 -10.49
C LEU A 346 -12.47 2.73 -12.01
N SER A 347 -13.18 1.88 -12.76
CA SER A 347 -13.34 2.01 -14.22
C SER A 347 -14.00 3.34 -14.63
N ARG A 348 -14.94 3.84 -13.80
CA ARG A 348 -15.58 5.15 -13.99
C ARG A 348 -14.65 6.31 -13.60
N LEU A 349 -13.94 6.24 -12.48
CA LEU A 349 -13.29 7.40 -11.85
C LEU A 349 -11.79 7.51 -12.15
N LEU A 350 -11.02 6.42 -12.13
CA LEU A 350 -9.56 6.45 -12.23
C LEU A 350 -9.08 6.81 -13.65
N LYS A 351 -8.80 8.10 -13.88
CA LYS A 351 -8.38 8.63 -15.19
C LYS A 351 -6.87 8.51 -15.40
N ILE A 352 -6.44 7.37 -15.93
CA ILE A 352 -5.02 7.04 -16.21
C ILE A 352 -4.30 8.12 -17.04
N ASP A 353 -4.98 8.77 -17.99
CA ASP A 353 -4.39 9.87 -18.77
C ASP A 353 -4.22 11.17 -17.95
N THR A 354 -5.07 11.41 -16.96
CA THR A 354 -4.92 12.51 -15.99
C THR A 354 -3.78 12.26 -15.02
N VAL A 355 -3.61 11.01 -14.54
CA VAL A 355 -2.44 10.62 -13.73
C VAL A 355 -1.15 10.93 -14.49
N LYS A 356 -1.10 10.61 -15.80
CA LYS A 356 0.05 10.95 -16.65
C LYS A 356 0.34 12.44 -16.79
N LYS A 357 -0.70 13.29 -16.78
CA LYS A 357 -0.56 14.75 -16.86
C LYS A 357 -0.11 15.37 -15.53
N ARG A 358 -0.39 14.73 -14.40
CA ARG A 358 -0.07 15.25 -13.05
C ARG A 358 1.35 14.96 -12.58
N THR A 359 2.03 13.91 -13.06
CA THR A 359 3.37 13.54 -12.55
C THR A 359 4.23 12.78 -13.55
N ASN A 360 5.55 13.03 -13.53
CA ASN A 360 6.53 12.27 -14.31
C ASN A 360 6.72 10.82 -13.82
N LYS A 361 6.37 10.53 -12.56
CA LYS A 361 6.41 9.18 -11.96
C LYS A 361 5.19 8.31 -12.32
N ALA A 362 4.27 8.79 -13.15
CA ALA A 362 2.99 8.12 -13.46
C ALA A 362 3.17 6.69 -14.01
N ASP A 363 4.27 6.40 -14.71
CA ASP A 363 4.60 5.07 -15.23
C ASP A 363 4.87 4.05 -14.10
N VAL A 364 5.57 4.49 -13.06
CA VAL A 364 5.80 3.68 -11.85
C VAL A 364 4.49 3.47 -11.10
N ILE A 365 3.73 4.54 -10.86
CA ILE A 365 2.43 4.53 -10.15
C ILE A 365 1.43 3.59 -10.85
N CYS A 366 1.26 3.71 -12.16
CA CYS A 366 0.36 2.84 -12.92
C CYS A 366 0.84 1.37 -12.89
N THR A 367 2.15 1.11 -13.02
CA THR A 367 2.68 -0.26 -12.91
C THR A 367 2.38 -0.87 -11.53
N GLU A 368 2.51 -0.09 -10.47
CA GLU A 368 2.24 -0.51 -9.09
C GLU A 368 0.76 -0.77 -8.81
N ILE A 369 -0.13 0.14 -9.25
CA ILE A 369 -1.60 -0.02 -9.19
C ILE A 369 -2.04 -1.36 -9.76
N PHE A 370 -1.59 -1.73 -10.97
CA PHE A 370 -2.04 -2.98 -11.60
C PHE A 370 -1.27 -4.21 -11.08
N ALA A 371 -0.07 -4.05 -10.54
CA ALA A 371 0.61 -5.11 -9.79
C ALA A 371 -0.13 -5.52 -8.51
N HIS A 372 -0.81 -4.59 -7.83
CA HIS A 372 -1.68 -4.93 -6.69
C HIS A 372 -2.86 -5.83 -7.10
N PHE A 373 -3.48 -5.60 -8.25
CA PHE A 373 -4.53 -6.49 -8.79
C PHE A 373 -4.00 -7.89 -9.11
N LEU A 374 -2.82 -7.99 -9.73
CA LEU A 374 -2.18 -9.29 -9.98
C LEU A 374 -1.88 -10.04 -8.68
N LYS A 375 -1.27 -9.37 -7.69
CA LYS A 375 -0.96 -9.95 -6.38
C LYS A 375 -2.24 -10.40 -5.64
N PHE A 376 -3.32 -9.62 -5.70
CA PHE A 376 -4.61 -10.01 -5.12
C PHE A 376 -5.16 -11.30 -5.74
N LEU A 377 -5.15 -11.42 -7.07
CA LEU A 377 -5.66 -12.61 -7.77
C LEU A 377 -4.73 -13.83 -7.66
N GLN A 378 -3.45 -13.64 -7.36
CA GLN A 378 -2.54 -14.73 -6.99
C GLN A 378 -2.83 -15.31 -5.61
N LEU A 379 -3.24 -14.46 -4.66
CA LEU A 379 -3.61 -14.84 -3.30
C LEU A 379 -5.04 -15.43 -3.25
N GLU A 380 -6.05 -14.70 -3.73
CA GLU A 380 -7.44 -15.15 -3.75
C GLU A 380 -7.83 -15.72 -5.13
N LYS A 381 -7.56 -17.02 -5.30
CA LYS A 381 -7.80 -17.72 -6.56
C LYS A 381 -9.28 -17.78 -6.98
N ARG A 382 -10.24 -17.60 -6.07
CA ARG A 382 -11.67 -17.56 -6.40
C ARG A 382 -12.03 -16.31 -7.20
N SER A 383 -11.40 -15.17 -6.89
CA SER A 383 -11.68 -13.89 -7.57
C SER A 383 -11.31 -13.86 -9.05
N TRP A 384 -10.56 -14.86 -9.56
CA TRP A 384 -10.44 -15.07 -11.01
C TRP A 384 -11.80 -15.29 -11.67
N LYS A 385 -12.76 -15.97 -11.02
CA LYS A 385 -14.13 -16.11 -11.54
C LYS A 385 -14.82 -14.74 -11.66
N PHE A 386 -14.66 -13.89 -10.63
CA PHE A 386 -15.30 -12.58 -10.56
C PHE A 386 -14.75 -11.60 -11.61
N ILE A 387 -13.46 -11.67 -11.93
CA ILE A 387 -12.90 -10.84 -13.01
C ILE A 387 -13.21 -11.41 -14.41
N ILE A 388 -13.34 -12.74 -14.55
CA ILE A 388 -13.82 -13.36 -15.79
C ILE A 388 -15.26 -12.91 -16.08
N SER A 389 -16.17 -12.99 -15.10
CA SER A 389 -17.56 -12.53 -15.26
C SER A 389 -17.64 -11.03 -15.56
N TRP A 390 -16.81 -10.21 -14.91
CA TRP A 390 -16.69 -8.77 -15.18
C TRP A 390 -16.21 -8.47 -16.62
N ILE A 391 -15.24 -9.22 -17.15
CA ILE A 391 -14.75 -9.05 -18.52
C ILE A 391 -15.79 -9.52 -19.54
N VAL A 392 -16.36 -10.71 -19.34
CA VAL A 392 -17.39 -11.29 -20.22
C VAL A 392 -18.65 -10.42 -20.29
N LYS A 393 -18.95 -9.68 -19.20
CA LYS A 393 -19.96 -8.60 -19.11
C LYS A 393 -21.16 -8.81 -20.03
N LYS A 394 -21.94 -9.87 -19.77
CA LYS A 394 -23.18 -10.17 -20.53
C LYS A 394 -23.99 -8.89 -20.68
N ASP A 395 -24.21 -8.47 -21.92
CA ASP A 395 -25.06 -7.33 -22.24
C ASP A 395 -26.50 -7.64 -21.80
N LYS A 396 -26.84 -7.27 -20.56
CA LYS A 396 -28.23 -7.32 -20.08
C LYS A 396 -29.15 -6.49 -20.97
N ARG A 397 -28.60 -5.50 -21.69
CA ARG A 397 -29.24 -4.75 -22.77
C ARG A 397 -29.72 -5.66 -23.91
N LYS A 398 -28.92 -6.61 -24.40
CA LYS A 398 -29.37 -7.61 -25.39
C LYS A 398 -30.42 -8.58 -24.83
N ALA A 399 -30.24 -9.02 -23.58
CA ALA A 399 -31.19 -9.91 -22.90
C ALA A 399 -32.54 -9.25 -22.58
N LEU A 400 -32.61 -7.91 -22.54
CA LEU A 400 -33.84 -7.12 -22.44
C LEU A 400 -34.44 -6.83 -23.82
N ALA A 401 -33.62 -6.44 -24.81
CA ALA A 401 -34.09 -6.19 -26.18
C ALA A 401 -34.80 -7.43 -26.78
N MET A 402 -34.16 -8.60 -26.73
CA MET A 402 -34.75 -9.85 -27.25
C MET A 402 -36.00 -10.28 -26.45
N LYS A 403 -36.18 -9.80 -25.22
CA LYS A 403 -37.37 -10.09 -24.41
C LYS A 403 -38.59 -9.24 -24.77
N ASN A 404 -38.38 -8.13 -25.49
CA ASN A 404 -39.44 -7.22 -25.92
C ASN A 404 -39.92 -7.52 -27.35
N GLU A 405 -39.11 -8.24 -28.16
CA GLU A 405 -39.49 -8.64 -29.52
C GLU A 405 -40.36 -9.92 -29.54
N ASP A 406 -40.20 -10.82 -28.56
CA ASP A 406 -41.00 -12.06 -28.40
C ASP A 406 -42.42 -11.83 -27.81
N SER A 407 -42.97 -10.61 -27.87
CA SER A 407 -44.23 -10.24 -27.17
C SER A 407 -45.28 -9.51 -28.04
N GLU A 408 -45.31 -9.78 -29.35
CA GLU A 408 -46.47 -9.42 -30.19
C GLU A 408 -47.48 -10.59 -30.27
N GLY A 409 -48.50 -10.54 -29.42
CA GLY A 409 -49.67 -11.42 -29.43
C GLY A 409 -50.90 -10.70 -28.87
N PRO A 410 -52.02 -10.57 -29.61
CA PRO A 410 -53.13 -9.72 -29.19
C PRO A 410 -54.18 -10.46 -28.36
N GLU A 411 -54.62 -9.91 -27.22
CA GLU A 411 -55.99 -10.06 -26.72
C GLU A 411 -56.39 -9.02 -25.66
N ASP A 412 -57.68 -9.00 -25.30
CA ASP A 412 -58.46 -7.83 -24.89
C ASP A 412 -58.42 -7.38 -23.40
N VAL A 413 -58.34 -6.06 -23.21
CA VAL A 413 -59.26 -5.22 -22.40
C VAL A 413 -59.70 -5.71 -21.01
N ARG A 414 -59.00 -5.28 -19.93
CA ARG A 414 -59.57 -4.40 -18.85
C ARG A 414 -58.64 -4.07 -17.67
N GLY A 415 -58.31 -2.78 -17.57
CA GLY A 415 -58.64 -1.94 -16.40
C GLY A 415 -58.03 -2.22 -15.02
N SER A 416 -56.94 -1.53 -14.71
CA SER A 416 -56.83 -0.72 -13.47
C SER A 416 -55.89 0.45 -13.71
N SER A 417 -56.25 1.64 -13.24
CA SER A 417 -55.49 2.88 -13.46
C SER A 417 -54.63 3.22 -12.24
N GLU A 418 -53.32 2.98 -12.35
CA GLU A 418 -52.30 3.66 -11.55
C GLU A 418 -51.30 4.31 -12.53
N GLU A 419 -51.02 5.59 -12.34
CA GLU A 419 -50.17 6.37 -13.23
C GLU A 419 -48.70 5.99 -13.02
N PRO A 420 -47.93 5.66 -14.08
CA PRO A 420 -46.49 5.51 -13.95
C PRO A 420 -45.90 6.87 -13.56
N GLN A 421 -45.35 6.97 -12.34
CA GLN A 421 -44.54 8.14 -11.98
C GLN A 421 -43.32 8.18 -12.91
N GLU A 422 -43.26 9.22 -13.76
CA GLU A 422 -42.09 9.53 -14.58
C GLU A 422 -40.92 9.95 -13.69
N THR A 423 -40.25 8.95 -13.10
CA THR A 423 -38.91 9.12 -12.57
C THR A 423 -38.01 9.46 -13.75
N THR A 424 -37.66 10.74 -13.86
CA THR A 424 -36.75 11.25 -14.89
C THR A 424 -35.33 10.73 -14.61
N GLU A 425 -35.07 9.47 -14.95
CA GLU A 425 -33.72 8.92 -14.97
C GLU A 425 -32.89 9.76 -15.95
N GLU A 426 -31.92 10.52 -15.44
CA GLU A 426 -30.89 11.12 -16.29
C GLU A 426 -30.25 10.00 -17.13
N PRO A 427 -30.14 10.16 -18.45
CA PRO A 427 -29.67 9.08 -19.32
C PRO A 427 -28.23 8.72 -18.96
N LEU A 428 -28.08 7.59 -18.26
CA LEU A 428 -26.80 7.07 -17.78
C LEU A 428 -25.79 7.06 -18.94
N PRO A 429 -24.68 7.84 -18.85
CA PRO A 429 -23.77 8.02 -19.97
C PRO A 429 -23.20 6.67 -20.39
N GLU A 430 -23.21 6.40 -21.70
CA GLU A 430 -22.89 5.08 -22.26
C GLU A 430 -21.57 4.53 -21.70
N GLU A 431 -21.65 3.43 -20.94
CA GLU A 431 -20.43 2.73 -20.49
C GLU A 431 -19.61 2.35 -21.73
N PRO A 432 -18.34 2.79 -21.84
CA PRO A 432 -17.51 2.45 -22.99
C PRO A 432 -17.24 0.95 -23.01
N TYR A 433 -17.28 0.34 -24.20
CA TYR A 433 -17.02 -1.10 -24.41
C TYR A 433 -15.77 -1.62 -23.68
N LEU A 434 -14.73 -0.78 -23.62
CA LEU A 434 -13.55 -0.95 -22.78
C LEU A 434 -13.10 0.41 -22.23
N SER A 435 -12.81 0.51 -20.93
CA SER A 435 -12.17 1.70 -20.35
C SER A 435 -10.63 1.61 -20.39
N SER A 436 -9.93 2.74 -20.22
CA SER A 436 -8.47 2.74 -20.09
C SER A 436 -8.01 1.92 -18.87
N PHE A 437 -8.75 2.00 -17.75
CA PHE A 437 -8.50 1.18 -16.56
C PHE A 437 -8.63 -0.31 -16.86
N GLU A 438 -9.71 -0.72 -17.54
CA GLU A 438 -9.95 -2.12 -17.91
C GLU A 438 -8.89 -2.66 -18.88
N ALA A 439 -8.43 -1.83 -19.83
CA ALA A 439 -7.37 -2.23 -20.76
C ALA A 439 -6.03 -2.46 -20.04
N PHE A 440 -5.61 -1.56 -19.15
CA PHE A 440 -4.38 -1.73 -18.36
C PHE A 440 -4.49 -2.95 -17.43
N LEU A 441 -5.64 -3.15 -16.78
CA LEU A 441 -5.91 -4.32 -15.95
C LEU A 441 -5.80 -5.62 -16.76
N ILE A 442 -6.40 -5.68 -17.95
CA ILE A 442 -6.30 -6.83 -18.86
C ILE A 442 -4.84 -7.08 -19.28
N PHE A 443 -4.10 -6.07 -19.74
CA PHE A 443 -2.70 -6.25 -20.15
C PHE A 443 -1.81 -6.68 -18.99
N SER A 444 -2.04 -6.16 -17.77
CA SER A 444 -1.28 -6.56 -16.59
C SER A 444 -1.49 -8.04 -16.25
N LEU A 445 -2.75 -8.49 -16.22
CA LEU A 445 -3.10 -9.86 -15.83
C LEU A 445 -2.80 -10.92 -16.90
N LEU A 446 -2.92 -10.58 -18.19
CA LEU A 446 -2.47 -11.44 -19.30
C LEU A 446 -0.94 -11.68 -19.31
N SER A 447 -0.16 -10.79 -18.68
CA SER A 447 1.31 -10.84 -18.77
C SER A 447 1.95 -11.91 -17.89
N ASN A 448 1.20 -12.51 -16.97
CA ASN A 448 1.67 -13.58 -16.10
C ASN A 448 0.98 -14.91 -16.49
N PRO A 449 1.52 -15.69 -17.43
CA PRO A 449 0.88 -16.92 -17.91
C PRO A 449 0.86 -18.05 -16.87
N GLU A 450 1.71 -17.99 -15.84
CA GLU A 450 1.75 -18.96 -14.74
C GLU A 450 0.56 -18.79 -13.78
N SER A 451 0.10 -17.55 -13.61
CA SER A 451 -1.01 -17.20 -12.71
C SER A 451 -2.34 -17.02 -13.43
N CYS A 452 -2.33 -16.74 -14.74
CA CYS A 452 -3.51 -16.39 -15.53
C CYS A 452 -4.26 -17.66 -16.00
N PRO A 453 -5.49 -17.92 -15.54
CA PRO A 453 -6.21 -19.13 -15.91
C PRO A 453 -6.70 -19.08 -17.38
N PRO A 454 -6.72 -20.21 -18.12
CA PRO A 454 -7.14 -20.24 -19.52
C PRO A 454 -8.51 -19.61 -19.80
N GLY A 455 -9.47 -19.72 -18.87
CA GLY A 455 -10.79 -19.08 -18.97
C GLY A 455 -10.73 -17.54 -19.03
N PHE A 456 -9.74 -16.90 -18.41
CA PHE A 456 -9.49 -15.46 -18.51
C PHE A 456 -8.94 -15.10 -19.90
N VAL A 457 -7.98 -15.87 -20.40
CA VAL A 457 -7.43 -15.69 -21.75
C VAL A 457 -8.54 -15.83 -22.81
N THR A 458 -9.41 -16.84 -22.70
CA THR A 458 -10.57 -17.00 -23.58
C THR A 458 -11.58 -15.86 -23.45
N ALA A 459 -11.88 -15.39 -22.24
CA ALA A 459 -12.77 -14.26 -22.01
C ALA A 459 -12.24 -12.95 -22.63
N VAL A 460 -10.95 -12.67 -22.45
CA VAL A 460 -10.29 -11.51 -23.08
C VAL A 460 -10.29 -11.64 -24.59
N ASN A 461 -9.87 -12.78 -25.15
CA ASN A 461 -9.82 -12.97 -26.59
C ASN A 461 -11.21 -12.83 -27.22
N SER A 462 -12.25 -13.36 -26.60
CA SER A 462 -13.64 -13.15 -27.02
C SER A 462 -14.01 -11.65 -27.01
N LYS A 463 -13.66 -10.90 -25.95
CA LYS A 463 -13.93 -9.46 -25.88
C LYS A 463 -13.15 -8.64 -26.92
N ILE A 464 -11.89 -8.98 -27.21
CA ILE A 464 -11.10 -8.30 -28.25
C ILE A 464 -11.65 -8.57 -29.65
N LEU A 465 -12.01 -9.82 -29.95
CA LEU A 465 -12.56 -10.20 -31.26
C LEU A 465 -13.97 -9.63 -31.52
N ASN A 466 -14.69 -9.23 -30.46
CA ASN A 466 -16.02 -8.61 -30.55
C ASN A 466 -16.00 -7.07 -30.36
N ILE A 467 -14.84 -6.41 -30.49
CA ILE A 467 -14.77 -4.93 -30.46
C ILE A 467 -15.59 -4.35 -31.63
N PRO A 468 -16.58 -3.47 -31.37
CA PRO A 468 -17.34 -2.83 -32.44
C PRO A 468 -16.45 -1.94 -33.32
N LEU A 469 -16.70 -1.94 -34.64
CA LEU A 469 -15.93 -1.14 -35.61
C LEU A 469 -15.84 0.36 -35.25
N ALA A 470 -16.94 0.94 -34.76
CA ALA A 470 -16.97 2.32 -34.29
C ALA A 470 -16.09 2.58 -33.04
N PHE A 471 -15.79 1.55 -32.27
CA PHE A 471 -14.93 1.61 -31.08
C PHE A 471 -13.45 1.39 -31.40
N SER A 472 -13.09 0.71 -32.51
CA SER A 472 -11.70 0.41 -32.87
C SER A 472 -10.74 1.62 -32.84
N PRO A 473 -11.11 2.84 -33.29
CA PRO A 473 -10.25 4.03 -33.15
C PRO A 473 -10.02 4.47 -31.69
N LYS A 474 -10.98 4.20 -30.80
CA LYS A 474 -10.87 4.47 -29.35
C LYS A 474 -10.03 3.41 -28.66
N PHE A 475 -10.16 2.13 -29.04
CA PHE A 475 -9.27 1.05 -28.59
C PHE A 475 -7.81 1.34 -28.96
N LEU A 476 -7.53 1.71 -30.22
CA LEU A 476 -6.17 2.03 -30.67
C LEU A 476 -5.57 3.23 -29.91
N LYS A 477 -6.36 4.25 -29.54
CA LYS A 477 -5.91 5.34 -28.66
C LYS A 477 -5.58 4.88 -27.23
N ILE A 478 -6.27 3.85 -26.72
CA ILE A 478 -5.94 3.25 -25.43
C ILE A 478 -4.64 2.43 -25.53
N VAL A 479 -4.41 1.73 -26.65
CA VAL A 479 -3.13 1.05 -26.93
C VAL A 479 -1.97 2.05 -27.02
N ASP A 480 -2.13 3.18 -27.73
CA ASP A 480 -1.13 4.26 -27.73
C ASP A 480 -0.88 4.79 -26.31
N LEU A 481 -1.92 4.96 -25.48
CA LEU A 481 -1.77 5.37 -24.10
C LEU A 481 -0.93 4.34 -23.31
N VAL A 482 -1.21 3.03 -23.42
CA VAL A 482 -0.42 1.95 -22.80
C VAL A 482 1.05 2.02 -23.23
N ILE A 483 1.33 2.07 -24.54
CA ILE A 483 2.69 2.13 -25.10
C ILE A 483 3.41 3.43 -24.73
N SER A 484 2.67 4.49 -24.39
CA SER A 484 3.23 5.76 -23.92
C SER A 484 3.73 5.71 -22.46
N PHE A 485 3.45 4.65 -21.71
CA PHE A 485 4.07 4.31 -20.43
C PHE A 485 5.12 3.20 -20.69
N LYS A 486 6.41 3.52 -20.59
CA LYS A 486 7.51 2.66 -21.05
C LYS A 486 7.82 1.52 -20.10
N LYS A 487 7.82 1.77 -18.78
CA LYS A 487 7.99 0.70 -17.77
C LYS A 487 6.81 -0.27 -17.85
N PHE A 488 5.58 0.25 -17.87
CA PHE A 488 4.37 -0.56 -17.98
C PHE A 488 4.35 -1.40 -19.27
N SER A 489 4.48 -0.78 -20.45
CA SER A 489 4.40 -1.51 -21.73
C SER A 489 5.56 -2.47 -21.98
N THR A 490 6.75 -2.22 -21.42
CA THR A 490 7.88 -3.17 -21.46
C THR A 490 7.62 -4.37 -20.55
N THR A 491 7.15 -4.13 -19.33
CA THR A 491 6.79 -5.19 -18.36
C THR A 491 5.65 -6.06 -18.89
N HIS A 492 4.70 -5.46 -19.60
CA HIS A 492 3.48 -6.10 -20.11
C HIS A 492 3.49 -6.39 -21.62
N LEU A 493 4.67 -6.42 -22.24
CA LEU A 493 4.82 -6.61 -23.69
C LEU A 493 4.29 -7.95 -24.19
N ALA A 494 4.38 -9.02 -23.38
CA ALA A 494 3.86 -10.34 -23.74
C ALA A 494 2.34 -10.31 -23.98
N ALA A 495 1.59 -9.59 -23.14
CA ALA A 495 0.15 -9.41 -23.29
C ALA A 495 -0.21 -8.53 -24.50
N LEU A 496 0.55 -7.46 -24.73
CA LEU A 496 0.37 -6.60 -25.91
C LEU A 496 0.56 -7.39 -27.21
N ILE A 497 1.62 -8.19 -27.31
CA ILE A 497 1.88 -9.08 -28.45
C ILE A 497 0.80 -10.15 -28.58
N HIS A 498 0.37 -10.77 -27.47
CA HIS A 498 -0.71 -11.77 -27.46
C HIS A 498 -2.00 -11.22 -28.07
N VAL A 499 -2.43 -10.02 -27.66
CA VAL A 499 -3.64 -9.37 -28.17
C VAL A 499 -3.48 -8.98 -29.65
N ALA A 500 -2.34 -8.37 -30.04
CA ALA A 500 -2.07 -8.01 -31.43
C ALA A 500 -2.08 -9.24 -32.37
N ARG A 501 -1.54 -10.37 -31.89
CA ARG A 501 -1.55 -11.68 -32.56
C ARG A 501 -2.96 -12.26 -32.69
N HIS A 502 -3.79 -12.21 -31.65
CA HIS A 502 -5.17 -12.68 -31.74
C HIS A 502 -6.02 -11.83 -32.70
N CYS A 503 -5.75 -10.53 -32.83
CA CYS A 503 -6.36 -9.70 -33.87
C CYS A 503 -5.95 -10.13 -35.29
N PHE A 504 -4.67 -10.48 -35.51
CA PHE A 504 -4.17 -11.01 -36.79
C PHE A 504 -4.85 -12.31 -37.22
N TRP A 505 -5.10 -13.23 -36.29
CA TRP A 505 -5.77 -14.50 -36.55
C TRP A 505 -7.30 -14.40 -36.71
N SER A 506 -7.88 -13.20 -36.62
CA SER A 506 -9.33 -13.05 -36.78
C SER A 506 -9.79 -13.32 -38.21
N PRO A 507 -10.91 -14.05 -38.43
CA PRO A 507 -11.53 -14.14 -39.76
C PRO A 507 -12.15 -12.80 -40.21
N ASP A 508 -12.49 -11.89 -39.28
CA ASP A 508 -12.99 -10.55 -39.61
C ASP A 508 -11.83 -9.63 -40.06
N ALA A 509 -11.94 -9.11 -41.28
CA ALA A 509 -10.99 -8.16 -41.85
C ALA A 509 -10.87 -6.86 -41.05
N ASN A 510 -11.94 -6.41 -40.38
CA ASN A 510 -11.92 -5.21 -39.53
C ASN A 510 -11.01 -5.41 -38.31
N ILE A 511 -11.16 -6.56 -37.65
CA ILE A 511 -10.34 -6.95 -36.50
C ILE A 511 -8.89 -7.20 -36.93
N ARG A 512 -8.63 -7.81 -38.10
CA ARG A 512 -7.26 -7.90 -38.66
C ARG A 512 -6.65 -6.52 -38.91
N GLN A 513 -7.40 -5.58 -39.48
CA GLN A 513 -6.94 -4.21 -39.74
C GLN A 513 -6.68 -3.40 -38.46
N MET A 514 -7.46 -3.65 -37.39
CA MET A 514 -7.15 -3.18 -36.04
C MET A 514 -5.85 -3.82 -35.52
N GLY A 515 -5.65 -5.13 -35.73
CA GLY A 515 -4.40 -5.83 -35.43
C GLY A 515 -3.17 -5.24 -36.14
N VAL A 516 -3.25 -4.97 -37.44
CA VAL A 516 -2.19 -4.28 -38.21
C VAL A 516 -1.85 -2.93 -37.59
N SER A 517 -2.88 -2.18 -37.19
CA SER A 517 -2.70 -0.87 -36.56
C SER A 517 -2.03 -0.99 -35.19
N MET A 518 -2.37 -2.02 -34.39
CA MET A 518 -1.74 -2.32 -33.11
C MET A 518 -0.28 -2.78 -33.27
N TRP A 519 0.03 -3.66 -34.22
CA TRP A 519 1.41 -4.07 -34.52
C TRP A 519 2.29 -2.89 -34.97
N LYS A 520 1.74 -1.97 -35.78
CA LYS A 520 2.41 -0.70 -36.12
C LYS A 520 2.72 0.12 -34.86
N GLN A 521 1.75 0.31 -33.96
CA GLN A 521 1.92 1.07 -32.72
C GLN A 521 3.01 0.45 -31.83
N LEU A 522 3.04 -0.88 -31.71
CA LEU A 522 4.07 -1.60 -30.96
C LEU A 522 5.46 -1.44 -31.60
N PHE A 523 5.59 -1.68 -32.90
CA PHE A 523 6.88 -1.67 -33.58
C PHE A 523 7.53 -0.28 -33.64
N VAL A 524 6.73 0.78 -33.77
CA VAL A 524 7.20 2.17 -33.70
C VAL A 524 7.40 2.65 -32.25
N GLY A 525 6.41 2.38 -31.39
CA GLY A 525 6.30 3.01 -30.07
C GLY A 525 7.10 2.34 -28.96
N MET A 526 7.46 1.05 -29.07
CA MET A 526 8.34 0.40 -28.10
C MET A 526 9.79 0.90 -28.20
N GLU A 527 10.54 0.74 -27.10
CA GLU A 527 11.97 1.08 -27.05
C GLU A 527 12.82 0.13 -27.90
N LYS A 528 13.99 0.58 -28.37
CA LYS A 528 14.80 -0.12 -29.38
C LYS A 528 15.10 -1.59 -29.05
N LYS A 529 15.38 -1.92 -27.79
CA LYS A 529 15.58 -3.30 -27.32
C LYS A 529 14.34 -4.18 -27.58
N GLU A 530 13.18 -3.68 -27.17
CA GLU A 530 11.92 -4.40 -27.27
C GLU A 530 11.34 -4.39 -28.70
N ARG A 531 11.68 -3.41 -29.54
CA ARG A 531 11.38 -3.44 -30.99
C ARG A 531 11.92 -4.69 -31.67
N VAL A 532 13.09 -5.20 -31.26
CA VAL A 532 13.67 -6.44 -31.80
C VAL A 532 12.77 -7.64 -31.48
N ARG A 533 12.21 -7.69 -30.27
CA ARG A 533 11.26 -8.73 -29.86
C ARG A 533 9.93 -8.59 -30.61
N VAL A 534 9.39 -7.38 -30.74
CA VAL A 534 8.17 -7.11 -31.54
C VAL A 534 8.38 -7.52 -33.00
N PHE A 535 9.50 -7.17 -33.61
CA PHE A 535 9.84 -7.57 -34.98
C PHE A 535 9.98 -9.10 -35.11
N GLY A 536 10.66 -9.75 -34.17
CA GLY A 536 10.82 -11.20 -34.15
C GLY A 536 9.49 -11.95 -34.08
N GLU A 537 8.56 -11.52 -33.22
CA GLU A 537 7.21 -12.10 -33.14
C GLU A 537 6.36 -11.76 -34.38
N LEU A 538 6.45 -10.52 -34.92
CA LEU A 538 5.77 -10.13 -36.15
C LEU A 538 6.20 -10.98 -37.35
N MET A 539 7.51 -11.26 -37.49
CA MET A 539 8.03 -12.03 -38.60
C MET A 539 7.64 -13.52 -38.56
N LYS A 540 7.26 -14.08 -37.40
CA LYS A 540 6.74 -15.46 -37.32
C LYS A 540 5.47 -15.66 -38.15
N HIS A 541 4.69 -14.60 -38.38
CA HIS A 541 3.47 -14.62 -39.16
C HIS A 541 3.69 -14.62 -40.68
N PHE A 542 4.86 -14.14 -41.14
CA PHE A 542 5.15 -13.91 -42.57
C PHE A 542 5.15 -15.20 -43.42
N SER A 543 5.36 -16.36 -42.80
CA SER A 543 5.42 -17.67 -43.46
C SER A 543 4.29 -18.64 -43.04
N GLN A 544 3.26 -18.20 -42.31
CA GLN A 544 2.18 -19.08 -41.83
C GLN A 544 1.04 -19.20 -42.85
N SER A 545 0.56 -18.06 -43.36
CA SER A 545 -0.57 -18.00 -44.30
C SER A 545 -0.49 -16.78 -45.21
N GLU A 546 -1.15 -16.84 -46.38
CA GLU A 546 -1.22 -15.74 -47.34
C GLU A 546 -1.82 -14.47 -46.69
N ILE A 547 -2.86 -14.65 -45.86
CA ILE A 547 -3.57 -13.58 -45.13
C ILE A 547 -2.69 -12.94 -44.04
N GLU A 548 -1.91 -13.74 -43.29
CA GLU A 548 -0.99 -13.22 -42.28
C GLU A 548 0.22 -12.52 -42.93
N CYS A 549 0.71 -13.02 -44.06
CA CYS A 549 1.76 -12.38 -44.84
C CYS A 549 1.29 -11.00 -45.37
N GLU A 550 0.09 -10.90 -45.94
CA GLU A 550 -0.52 -9.62 -46.32
C GLU A 550 -0.64 -8.65 -45.14
N ALA A 551 -1.05 -9.14 -43.96
CA ALA A 551 -1.15 -8.31 -42.76
C ALA A 551 0.22 -7.78 -42.29
N VAL A 552 1.29 -8.60 -42.34
CA VAL A 552 2.67 -8.18 -42.05
C VAL A 552 3.15 -7.13 -43.06
N LEU A 553 2.85 -7.32 -44.36
CA LEU A 553 3.19 -6.35 -45.41
C LEU A 553 2.49 -4.99 -45.18
N ASP A 554 1.22 -5.01 -44.78
CA ASP A 554 0.44 -3.80 -44.45
C ASP A 554 0.97 -3.09 -43.18
N VAL A 555 1.48 -3.82 -42.18
CA VAL A 555 2.22 -3.21 -41.05
C VAL A 555 3.42 -2.42 -41.59
N PHE A 556 4.26 -3.04 -42.42
CA PHE A 556 5.44 -2.36 -42.96
C PHE A 556 5.06 -1.16 -43.83
N PHE A 557 4.09 -1.30 -44.72
CA PHE A 557 3.57 -0.21 -45.56
C PHE A 557 3.08 0.98 -44.73
N LYS A 558 2.33 0.72 -43.64
CA LYS A 558 1.83 1.75 -42.72
C LYS A 558 2.90 2.37 -41.82
N VAL A 559 4.07 1.75 -41.66
CA VAL A 559 5.25 2.34 -41.00
C VAL A 559 6.08 3.16 -41.99
N ILE A 560 6.32 2.67 -43.22
CA ILE A 560 6.98 3.43 -44.31
C ILE A 560 6.22 4.74 -44.58
N LYS A 561 4.88 4.68 -44.65
CA LYS A 561 4.00 5.86 -44.82
C LYS A 561 3.83 6.71 -43.56
N SER A 562 4.56 6.44 -42.49
CA SER A 562 4.53 7.25 -41.26
C SER A 562 5.77 8.12 -41.11
N THR A 563 5.69 9.13 -40.25
CA THR A 563 6.83 9.95 -39.82
C THR A 563 7.95 9.16 -39.12
N ASN A 564 7.74 7.86 -38.86
CA ASN A 564 8.70 6.96 -38.21
C ASN A 564 9.28 5.92 -39.19
N SER A 565 9.29 6.20 -40.49
CA SER A 565 9.81 5.31 -41.54
C SER A 565 11.24 4.79 -41.27
N GLY A 566 12.08 5.61 -40.61
CA GLY A 566 13.43 5.24 -40.18
C GLY A 566 13.51 3.99 -39.28
N VAL A 567 12.44 3.63 -38.57
CA VAL A 567 12.38 2.40 -37.75
C VAL A 567 12.53 1.15 -38.61
N ILE A 568 12.06 1.15 -39.87
CA ILE A 568 12.24 0.01 -40.78
C ILE A 568 13.69 -0.12 -41.27
N LEU A 569 14.44 0.98 -41.35
CA LEU A 569 15.85 0.93 -41.75
C LEU A 569 16.69 0.15 -40.73
N GLU A 570 16.35 0.22 -39.43
CA GLU A 570 16.98 -0.55 -38.36
C GLU A 570 16.88 -2.08 -38.57
N PHE A 571 15.85 -2.56 -39.28
CA PHE A 571 15.57 -3.98 -39.52
C PHE A 571 15.75 -4.42 -40.99
N SER A 572 16.15 -3.50 -41.87
CA SER A 572 16.24 -3.69 -43.33
C SER A 572 16.98 -4.96 -43.75
N GLY A 573 18.13 -5.28 -43.12
CA GLY A 573 18.88 -6.51 -43.41
C GLY A 573 18.13 -7.79 -43.02
N GLN A 574 17.42 -7.81 -41.88
CA GLN A 574 16.64 -8.96 -41.44
C GLN A 574 15.40 -9.17 -42.34
N ILE A 575 14.76 -8.07 -42.75
CA ILE A 575 13.69 -8.07 -43.75
C ILE A 575 14.21 -8.68 -45.07
N GLN A 576 15.36 -8.24 -45.58
CA GLN A 576 15.94 -8.80 -46.81
C GLN A 576 16.26 -10.29 -46.73
N VAL A 577 16.72 -10.81 -45.58
CA VAL A 577 16.95 -12.25 -45.38
C VAL A 577 15.63 -13.02 -45.42
N ASN A 578 14.61 -12.59 -44.67
CA ASN A 578 13.32 -13.28 -44.62
C ASN A 578 12.58 -13.27 -45.97
N PHE A 579 12.67 -12.18 -46.74
CA PHE A 579 12.14 -12.10 -48.11
C PHE A 579 12.95 -12.92 -49.13
N ARG A 580 14.21 -13.29 -48.85
CA ARG A 580 14.97 -14.24 -49.66
C ARG A 580 14.63 -15.69 -49.30
N GLY A 581 14.40 -15.99 -48.02
CA GLY A 581 13.92 -17.30 -47.54
C GLY A 581 12.55 -17.66 -48.12
N GLY A 582 11.53 -16.81 -47.88
CA GLY A 582 10.16 -17.08 -48.34
C GLY A 582 9.97 -17.19 -49.86
N LYS A 583 10.96 -16.77 -50.67
CA LYS A 583 11.00 -17.00 -52.12
C LYS A 583 11.29 -18.45 -52.52
N HIS A 584 11.73 -19.31 -51.60
CA HIS A 584 11.81 -20.75 -51.85
C HIS A 584 10.47 -21.45 -51.61
N ASP A 585 9.74 -21.09 -50.54
CA ASP A 585 8.45 -21.72 -50.21
C ASP A 585 7.31 -21.23 -51.13
N PHE A 586 7.23 -19.92 -51.39
CA PHE A 586 6.16 -19.32 -52.20
C PHE A 586 6.52 -19.23 -53.70
N ARG A 587 7.04 -20.31 -54.28
CA ARG A 587 7.32 -20.44 -55.74
C ARG A 587 6.04 -20.60 -56.59
N GLY A 588 5.09 -19.66 -56.46
CA GLY A 588 3.75 -19.84 -57.04
C GLY A 588 2.83 -18.63 -57.22
N LYS A 589 3.30 -17.37 -57.12
CA LYS A 589 2.55 -16.15 -57.53
C LYS A 589 3.51 -14.94 -57.64
N ASN A 590 3.80 -14.47 -58.86
CA ASN A 590 4.52 -13.20 -59.06
C ASN A 590 3.51 -12.05 -59.19
N GLY A 591 3.56 -11.07 -58.28
CA GLY A 591 2.72 -9.86 -58.36
C GLY A 591 3.07 -8.78 -57.33
N VAL A 592 3.10 -9.14 -56.04
CA VAL A 592 3.20 -8.15 -54.94
C VAL A 592 4.62 -7.58 -54.73
N PHE A 593 5.66 -8.37 -55.02
CA PHE A 593 7.05 -8.06 -54.63
C PHE A 593 7.73 -6.87 -55.35
N SER A 594 7.07 -6.20 -56.30
CA SER A 594 7.69 -5.10 -57.06
C SER A 594 7.67 -3.74 -56.36
N SER A 595 6.80 -3.53 -55.36
CA SER A 595 6.50 -2.18 -54.81
C SER A 595 7.32 -1.77 -53.58
N ILE A 596 8.36 -2.54 -53.22
CA ILE A 596 9.16 -2.33 -51.98
C ILE A 596 10.62 -1.93 -52.30
N TYR A 597 10.99 -1.85 -53.58
CA TYR A 597 12.34 -1.52 -54.06
C TYR A 597 12.44 -0.15 -54.77
N THR A 598 11.47 0.73 -54.52
CA THR A 598 11.41 2.15 -54.94
C THR A 598 10.73 2.96 -53.86
#